data_AF-A0AAW0DY94-F1
#
_entry.id   AF-A0AAW0DY94-F1
#
_cell.length_a   1.000
_cell.length_b   1.000
_cell.length_c   1.000
_cell.angle_alpha   90.00
_cell.angle_beta   90.00
_cell.angle_gamma   90.00
#
_symmetry.space_group_name_H-M   'P 1'
#
loop_
_entity.id
_entity.type
_entity.pdbx_description
1 polymer ?
#
loop_
_entity_poly.entity_id
_entity_poly.type
_entity_poly.pdbx_seq_one_letter_code
_entity_poly.pdbx_strand_id
1 'polypeptide(L)'
;MPTTSVQLPDLLSVGRPYELRTNRHCRTITSASEAYFHALPSSILSDAEKERLEQMKIGLWASVCFPTCDPPQLRLATDFLTALMICNARFADARITTMQECGWRDSHSEVFLDEKDSGFSCLAQHDLFRPLMPQLTRAMPSDSSRSRFCVSAEAYHTYQEHILAHRRANTLPSLSAYLDLRRGFSGVLMVLDLLEMVEGLHISPNLNEMKLAVANIIALSMDIFAYNNDQFIGNAFNIVSILRAHEGVSVQGAINRAYALIELASRNFVAEEERYTKRHASPSSSPTAWVWNPLGGKGDGVAARDINKEKGNEGRARDSQLYMQGLKDCIVGTLNWSYETELFFGSKGDEIRQFGWVFLRDREVGDAAPGTRGDLILPIRIHLLGIVALGAMTPTSRPPSRTFPPNLNFWGQTHFKFNSSPPPPGSAVLLQ
;
A
#
# COMPACT_ATOMS: atom_id res chain seq x y z
N MET A 1 33.70 3.47 11.73
CA MET A 1 33.66 2.58 10.54
C MET A 1 32.92 3.31 9.43
N PRO A 2 33.32 3.22 8.16
CA PRO A 2 32.59 3.88 7.08
C PRO A 2 31.21 3.23 6.93
N THR A 3 30.16 3.99 7.27
CA THR A 3 28.77 3.57 7.10
C THR A 3 28.49 3.48 5.60
N THR A 4 28.14 2.30 5.10
CA THR A 4 27.79 2.15 3.67
C THR A 4 26.55 2.99 3.39
N SER A 5 26.62 3.93 2.45
CA SER A 5 25.47 4.74 2.05
C SER A 5 25.01 4.40 0.64
N VAL A 6 23.73 4.61 0.37
CA VAL A 6 23.11 4.42 -0.93
C VAL A 6 22.23 5.62 -1.25
N GLN A 7 22.08 5.89 -2.54
CA GLN A 7 21.19 6.91 -3.06
C GLN A 7 19.90 6.25 -3.56
N LEU A 8 18.76 6.69 -3.01
CA LEU A 8 17.45 6.31 -3.52
C LEU A 8 17.19 7.00 -4.86
N PRO A 9 16.53 6.29 -5.80
CA PRO A 9 16.05 6.89 -7.03
C PRO A 9 14.87 7.83 -6.75
N ASP A 10 14.53 8.70 -7.71
CA ASP A 10 13.35 9.57 -7.64
C ASP A 10 12.06 8.75 -7.84
N LEU A 11 11.68 7.94 -6.84
CA LEU A 11 10.48 7.10 -6.87
C LEU A 11 9.21 7.93 -7.03
N LEU A 12 9.20 9.17 -6.53
CA LEU A 12 8.06 10.09 -6.68
C LEU A 12 7.83 10.50 -8.14
N SER A 13 8.83 10.41 -9.02
CA SER A 13 8.66 10.71 -10.45
C SER A 13 7.61 9.82 -11.13
N VAL A 14 7.45 8.57 -10.67
CA VAL A 14 6.45 7.61 -11.18
C VAL A 14 5.03 8.03 -10.83
N GLY A 15 4.84 8.70 -9.69
CA GLY A 15 3.55 9.22 -9.24
C GLY A 15 3.29 10.67 -9.64
N ARG A 16 4.31 11.42 -10.11
CA ARG A 16 4.23 12.85 -10.44
C ARG A 16 3.13 13.22 -11.44
N PRO A 17 2.78 12.40 -12.45
CA PRO A 17 1.67 12.71 -13.36
C PRO A 17 0.29 12.67 -12.69
N TYR A 18 0.17 12.16 -11.47
CA TYR A 18 -1.10 11.95 -10.78
C TYR A 18 -1.30 12.96 -9.65
N GLU A 19 -2.52 13.47 -9.50
CA GLU A 19 -2.87 14.35 -8.41
C GLU A 19 -2.86 13.58 -7.08
N LEU A 20 -2.14 14.10 -6.07
CA LEU A 20 -2.21 13.57 -4.71
C LEU A 20 -3.44 14.15 -4.01
N ARG A 21 -4.42 13.28 -3.74
CA ARG A 21 -5.67 13.63 -3.05
C ARG A 21 -5.68 13.00 -1.66
N THR A 22 -6.40 13.60 -0.71
CA THR A 22 -6.49 13.10 0.66
C THR A 22 -7.92 13.15 1.15
N ASN A 23 -8.37 12.07 1.79
CA ASN A 23 -9.68 12.00 2.41
C ASN A 23 -9.78 12.93 3.64
N ARG A 24 -10.82 13.77 3.67
CA ARG A 24 -11.07 14.72 4.79
C ARG A 24 -11.30 14.03 6.14
N HIS A 25 -11.67 12.76 6.15
CA HIS A 25 -11.96 11.99 7.36
C HIS A 25 -10.72 11.33 7.97
N CYS A 26 -9.52 11.56 7.39
CA CYS A 26 -8.25 10.96 7.80
C CYS A 26 -8.06 10.90 9.32
N ARG A 27 -8.11 12.06 9.99
CA ARG A 27 -7.84 12.15 11.43
C ARG A 27 -8.81 11.31 12.25
N THR A 28 -10.11 11.48 12.00
CA THR A 28 -11.16 10.80 12.77
C THR A 28 -11.11 9.29 12.58
N ILE A 29 -10.87 8.82 11.34
CA ILE A 29 -10.78 7.39 11.06
C ILE A 29 -9.49 6.78 11.60
N THR A 30 -8.36 7.50 11.52
CA THR A 30 -7.07 7.06 12.10
C THR A 30 -7.23 6.75 13.59
N SER A 31 -7.73 7.72 14.37
CA SER A 31 -7.91 7.53 15.81
C SER A 31 -8.86 6.40 16.16
N ALA A 32 -9.91 6.21 15.35
CA ALA A 32 -10.89 5.15 15.59
C ALA A 32 -10.35 3.74 15.25
N SER A 33 -9.51 3.63 14.20
CA SER A 33 -8.78 2.41 13.83
C SER A 33 -7.74 2.06 14.90
N GLU A 34 -6.87 3.00 15.26
CA GLU A 34 -5.83 2.79 16.26
C GLU A 34 -6.42 2.36 17.62
N ALA A 35 -7.48 3.04 18.08
CA ALA A 35 -8.16 2.65 19.32
C ALA A 35 -8.70 1.22 19.28
N TYR A 36 -9.20 0.77 18.12
CA TYR A 36 -9.64 -0.62 17.94
C TYR A 36 -8.48 -1.62 18.03
N PHE A 37 -7.36 -1.36 17.33
CA PHE A 37 -6.20 -2.25 17.37
C PHE A 37 -5.51 -2.26 18.75
N HIS A 38 -5.44 -1.13 19.46
CA HIS A 38 -4.92 -1.08 20.83
C HIS A 38 -5.75 -1.93 21.80
N ALA A 39 -7.07 -2.01 21.59
CA ALA A 39 -7.98 -2.79 22.42
C ALA A 39 -7.91 -4.30 22.14
N LEU A 40 -7.24 -4.75 21.07
CA LEU A 40 -7.09 -6.18 20.80
C LEU A 40 -6.27 -6.87 21.90
N PRO A 41 -6.59 -8.14 22.24
CA PRO A 41 -5.78 -8.92 23.18
C PRO A 41 -4.32 -9.03 22.72
N SER A 42 -3.38 -9.07 23.67
CA SER A 42 -1.94 -9.20 23.35
C SER A 42 -1.57 -10.56 22.73
N SER A 43 -2.50 -11.53 22.76
CA SER A 43 -2.38 -12.79 22.00
C SER A 43 -2.63 -12.63 20.50
N ILE A 44 -3.34 -11.58 20.07
CA ILE A 44 -3.61 -11.26 18.66
C ILE A 44 -2.61 -10.22 18.16
N LEU A 45 -2.41 -9.16 18.94
CA LEU A 45 -1.51 -8.06 18.62
C LEU A 45 -0.62 -7.77 19.82
N SER A 46 0.66 -8.09 19.72
CA SER A 46 1.61 -7.91 20.82
C SER A 46 1.75 -6.45 21.23
N ASP A 47 2.19 -6.19 22.46
CA ASP A 47 2.35 -4.82 22.96
C ASP A 47 3.38 -4.03 22.13
N ALA A 48 4.44 -4.70 21.66
CA ALA A 48 5.42 -4.11 20.75
C ALA A 48 4.85 -3.76 19.36
N GLU A 49 3.85 -4.50 18.86
CA GLU A 49 3.15 -4.14 17.63
C GLU A 49 2.18 -2.98 17.87
N LYS A 50 1.51 -2.94 19.03
CA LYS A 50 0.61 -1.84 19.42
C LYS A 50 1.35 -0.52 19.54
N GLU A 51 2.52 -0.52 20.17
CA GLU A 51 3.38 0.66 20.31
C GLU A 51 3.83 1.27 18.97
N ARG A 52 3.67 0.53 17.87
CA ARG A 52 4.09 0.92 16.51
C ARG A 52 2.96 1.43 15.62
N LEU A 53 1.71 1.33 16.06
CA LEU A 53 0.54 1.65 15.24
C LEU A 53 0.58 3.10 14.73
N GLU A 54 0.92 4.05 15.60
CA GLU A 54 0.98 5.47 15.26
C GLU A 54 2.10 5.77 14.25
N GLN A 55 3.26 5.13 14.41
CA GLN A 55 4.44 5.29 13.55
C GLN A 55 4.21 4.75 12.14
N MET A 56 3.33 3.75 11.99
CA MET A 56 2.93 3.23 10.68
C MET A 56 2.16 4.28 9.87
N LYS A 57 1.40 5.18 10.52
CA LYS A 57 0.55 6.18 9.88
C LYS A 57 -0.42 5.56 8.85
N ILE A 58 -1.03 4.41 9.18
CA ILE A 58 -1.89 3.68 8.22
C ILE A 58 -3.15 4.46 7.86
N GLY A 59 -3.73 5.22 8.81
CA GLY A 59 -4.88 6.05 8.49
C GLY A 59 -4.58 7.16 7.48
N LEU A 60 -3.33 7.68 7.46
CA LEU A 60 -2.86 8.56 6.39
C LEU A 60 -2.76 7.80 5.07
N TRP A 61 -2.14 6.61 5.06
CA TRP A 61 -2.01 5.77 3.87
C TRP A 61 -3.38 5.48 3.23
N ALA A 62 -4.33 5.03 4.04
CA ALA A 62 -5.70 4.78 3.61
C ALA A 62 -6.33 6.05 3.03
N SER A 63 -6.14 7.21 3.68
CA SER A 63 -6.75 8.46 3.24
C SER A 63 -6.22 8.99 1.91
N VAL A 64 -4.97 8.69 1.56
CA VAL A 64 -4.39 9.10 0.25
C VAL A 64 -4.64 8.07 -0.85
N CYS A 65 -4.86 6.80 -0.50
CA CYS A 65 -5.24 5.76 -1.45
C CYS A 65 -6.76 5.71 -1.73
N PHE A 66 -7.58 6.14 -0.77
CA PHE A 66 -9.05 6.11 -0.83
C PHE A 66 -9.64 7.51 -0.57
N PRO A 67 -9.31 8.52 -1.40
CA PRO A 67 -9.64 9.92 -1.13
C PRO A 67 -11.15 10.22 -1.21
N THR A 68 -11.92 9.39 -1.90
CA THR A 68 -13.35 9.58 -2.19
C THR A 68 -14.29 8.82 -1.27
N CYS A 69 -13.79 7.81 -0.54
CA CYS A 69 -14.57 6.99 0.37
C CYS A 69 -15.27 7.81 1.47
N ASP A 70 -16.48 7.39 1.81
CA ASP A 70 -17.20 7.87 2.99
C ASP A 70 -16.56 7.33 4.29
N PRO A 71 -16.99 7.80 5.49
CA PRO A 71 -16.34 7.38 6.73
C PRO A 71 -16.39 5.86 7.00
N PRO A 72 -17.52 5.14 6.82
CA PRO A 72 -17.54 3.67 6.93
C PRO A 72 -16.61 2.95 5.94
N GLN A 73 -16.59 3.37 4.67
CA GLN A 73 -15.72 2.80 3.65
C GLN A 73 -14.24 3.01 3.99
N LEU A 74 -13.87 4.24 4.35
CA LEU A 74 -12.50 4.57 4.75
C LEU A 74 -12.08 3.83 6.01
N ARG A 75 -13.02 3.62 6.95
CA ARG A 75 -12.76 2.84 8.16
C ARG A 75 -12.40 1.39 7.82
N LEU A 76 -13.19 0.75 6.95
CA LEU A 76 -12.91 -0.61 6.50
C LEU A 76 -11.54 -0.70 5.79
N ALA A 77 -11.25 0.24 4.89
CA ALA A 77 -9.96 0.29 4.20
C ALA A 77 -8.79 0.49 5.18
N THR A 78 -8.94 1.37 6.17
CA THR A 78 -7.91 1.63 7.20
C THR A 78 -7.65 0.41 8.07
N ASP A 79 -8.71 -0.24 8.56
CA ASP A 79 -8.58 -1.42 9.41
C ASP A 79 -7.93 -2.58 8.61
N PHE A 80 -8.34 -2.77 7.35
CA PHE A 80 -7.78 -3.79 6.45
C PHE A 80 -6.29 -3.54 6.15
N LEU A 81 -5.91 -2.30 5.81
CA LEU A 81 -4.51 -1.95 5.57
C LEU A 81 -3.65 -2.10 6.84
N THR A 82 -4.22 -1.84 8.02
CA THR A 82 -3.51 -2.01 9.29
C THR A 82 -3.23 -3.50 9.54
N ALA A 83 -4.25 -4.35 9.41
CA ALA A 83 -4.10 -5.79 9.50
C ALA A 83 -3.09 -6.35 8.48
N LEU A 84 -3.14 -5.86 7.24
CA LEU A 84 -2.22 -6.25 6.17
C LEU A 84 -0.78 -5.85 6.48
N MET A 85 -0.53 -4.63 6.93
CA MET A 85 0.82 -4.15 7.27
C MET A 85 1.44 -4.98 8.39
N ILE A 86 0.68 -5.24 9.45
CA ILE A 86 1.17 -6.03 10.59
C ILE A 86 1.44 -7.48 10.17
N CYS A 87 0.53 -8.09 9.40
CA CYS A 87 0.72 -9.45 8.86
C CYS A 87 2.02 -9.52 8.05
N ASN A 88 2.22 -8.61 7.09
CA ASN A 88 3.44 -8.55 6.27
C ASN A 88 4.70 -8.30 7.11
N ALA A 89 4.63 -7.45 8.14
CA ALA A 89 5.76 -7.19 9.03
C ALA A 89 6.21 -8.45 9.79
N ARG A 90 5.27 -9.36 10.14
CA ARG A 90 5.62 -10.66 10.74
C ARG A 90 6.40 -11.53 9.76
N PHE A 91 6.03 -11.53 8.47
CA PHE A 91 6.77 -12.28 7.45
C PHE A 91 8.17 -11.72 7.18
N ALA A 92 8.44 -10.44 7.48
CA ALA A 92 9.77 -9.87 7.33
C ALA A 92 10.80 -10.44 8.33
N ASP A 93 10.35 -11.00 9.47
CA ASP A 93 11.24 -11.65 10.41
C ASP A 93 11.76 -12.98 9.83
N ALA A 94 13.07 -13.03 9.55
CA ALA A 94 13.73 -14.18 8.94
C ALA A 94 13.71 -15.45 9.82
N ARG A 95 13.35 -15.34 11.12
CA ARG A 95 13.24 -16.47 12.04
C ARG A 95 11.93 -17.23 11.89
N ILE A 96 10.90 -16.57 11.35
CA ILE A 96 9.57 -17.14 11.20
C ILE A 96 9.60 -18.19 10.09
N THR A 97 9.10 -19.40 10.36
CA THR A 97 9.15 -20.51 9.38
C THR A 97 7.80 -21.16 9.12
N THR A 98 6.77 -20.78 9.87
CA THR A 98 5.43 -21.34 9.80
C THR A 98 4.37 -20.25 9.69
N MET A 99 3.20 -20.60 9.13
CA MET A 99 2.06 -19.68 8.98
C MET A 99 1.47 -19.29 10.35
N GLN A 100 1.54 -20.22 11.32
CA GLN A 100 0.99 -20.07 12.66
C GLN A 100 1.72 -18.98 13.46
N GLU A 101 3.04 -18.89 13.30
CA GLU A 101 3.84 -17.80 13.89
C GLU A 101 3.45 -16.41 13.34
N CYS A 102 2.81 -16.35 12.16
CA CYS A 102 2.28 -15.10 11.59
C CYS A 102 0.83 -14.80 12.00
N GLY A 103 0.14 -15.72 12.67
CA GLY A 103 -1.25 -15.56 13.12
C GLY A 103 -2.28 -16.27 12.24
N TRP A 104 -1.86 -17.14 11.32
CA TRP A 104 -2.75 -18.05 10.60
C TRP A 104 -3.08 -19.27 11.47
N ARG A 105 -4.34 -19.73 11.44
CA ARG A 105 -4.76 -20.94 12.16
C ARG A 105 -4.82 -22.14 11.23
N ASP A 106 -4.61 -23.33 11.78
CA ASP A 106 -4.84 -24.58 11.05
C ASP A 106 -6.30 -24.67 10.60
N SER A 107 -6.49 -25.08 9.35
CA SER A 107 -7.74 -25.06 8.57
C SER A 107 -8.86 -26.00 9.08
N HIS A 108 -8.83 -26.42 10.35
CA HIS A 108 -9.62 -27.56 10.83
C HIS A 108 -11.04 -27.21 11.30
N SER A 109 -11.47 -25.94 11.31
CA SER A 109 -12.75 -25.60 11.98
C SER A 109 -13.80 -24.79 11.21
N GLU A 110 -13.50 -24.06 10.14
CA GLU A 110 -14.53 -23.26 9.45
C GLU A 110 -14.31 -23.23 7.93
N VAL A 111 -14.82 -24.25 7.26
CA VAL A 111 -14.94 -24.30 5.80
C VAL A 111 -16.24 -23.60 5.42
N PHE A 112 -16.16 -22.43 4.76
CA PHE A 112 -17.35 -21.92 4.07
C PHE A 112 -17.68 -22.88 2.93
N LEU A 113 -18.94 -23.31 2.86
CA LEU A 113 -19.40 -24.44 2.04
C LEU A 113 -19.46 -24.15 0.53
N ASP A 114 -19.02 -22.97 0.07
CA ASP A 114 -18.99 -22.59 -1.36
C ASP A 114 -17.55 -22.25 -1.80
N GLU A 115 -17.09 -22.90 -2.87
CA GLU A 115 -15.79 -22.69 -3.51
C GLU A 115 -15.57 -21.22 -3.89
N LYS A 116 -16.65 -20.48 -4.17
CA LYS A 116 -16.64 -19.06 -4.54
C LYS A 116 -16.24 -18.11 -3.40
N ASP A 117 -16.32 -18.56 -2.15
CA ASP A 117 -15.95 -17.77 -0.96
C ASP A 117 -14.64 -18.30 -0.31
N SER A 118 -13.85 -19.11 -1.03
CA SER A 118 -12.63 -19.72 -0.49
C SER A 118 -11.59 -18.69 -0.02
N GLY A 119 -11.37 -17.59 -0.74
CA GLY A 119 -10.52 -16.49 -0.24
C GLY A 119 -10.99 -15.81 1.03
N PHE A 120 -12.30 -15.72 1.27
CA PHE A 120 -12.81 -15.25 2.56
C PHE A 120 -12.58 -16.26 3.66
N SER A 121 -12.70 -17.55 3.34
CA SER A 121 -12.37 -18.65 4.24
C SER A 121 -10.91 -18.59 4.66
N CYS A 122 -10.00 -18.33 3.71
CA CYS A 122 -8.58 -18.11 4.00
C CYS A 122 -8.42 -16.97 5.00
N LEU A 123 -8.88 -15.75 4.69
CA LEU A 123 -8.72 -14.60 5.59
C LEU A 123 -9.37 -14.79 6.97
N ALA A 124 -10.49 -15.49 7.05
CA ALA A 124 -11.13 -15.84 8.33
C ALA A 124 -10.25 -16.73 9.23
N GLN A 125 -9.27 -17.44 8.67
CA GLN A 125 -8.31 -18.24 9.44
C GLN A 125 -7.21 -17.37 10.07
N HIS A 126 -7.03 -16.12 9.65
CA HIS A 126 -6.01 -15.23 10.22
C HIS A 126 -6.56 -14.36 11.36
N ASP A 127 -5.79 -14.22 12.44
CA ASP A 127 -6.21 -13.50 13.64
C ASP A 127 -6.53 -12.03 13.45
N LEU A 128 -5.81 -11.35 12.55
CA LEU A 128 -6.05 -9.92 12.26
C LEU A 128 -7.20 -9.69 11.27
N PHE A 129 -7.48 -10.63 10.36
CA PHE A 129 -8.48 -10.43 9.30
C PHE A 129 -9.85 -10.97 9.71
N ARG A 130 -9.91 -12.04 10.52
CA ARG A 130 -11.16 -12.64 11.00
C ARG A 130 -12.16 -11.63 11.58
N PRO A 131 -11.76 -10.66 12.43
CA PRO A 131 -12.70 -9.70 12.98
C PRO A 131 -13.28 -8.72 11.94
N LEU A 132 -12.61 -8.55 10.80
CA LEU A 132 -13.01 -7.65 9.72
C LEU A 132 -13.95 -8.32 8.70
N MET A 133 -14.10 -9.65 8.79
CA MET A 133 -14.89 -10.43 7.83
C MET A 133 -16.35 -9.98 7.72
N PRO A 134 -17.08 -9.67 8.82
CA PRO A 134 -18.46 -9.22 8.71
C PRO A 134 -18.62 -7.92 7.91
N GLN A 135 -17.66 -7.00 8.01
CA GLN A 135 -17.66 -5.75 7.26
C GLN A 135 -17.26 -5.98 5.79
N LEU A 136 -16.22 -6.78 5.54
CA LEU A 136 -15.76 -7.14 4.19
C LEU A 136 -16.87 -7.82 3.37
N THR A 137 -17.54 -8.81 3.94
CA THR A 137 -18.61 -9.55 3.25
C THR A 137 -19.81 -8.66 2.93
N ARG A 138 -20.11 -7.67 3.77
CA ARG A 138 -21.23 -6.73 3.57
C ARG A 138 -20.92 -5.65 2.54
N ALA A 139 -19.65 -5.26 2.41
CA ALA A 139 -19.23 -4.20 1.49
C ALA A 139 -19.20 -4.62 0.00
N MET A 140 -19.51 -5.89 -0.30
CA MET A 140 -19.40 -6.43 -1.66
C MET A 140 -20.48 -5.89 -2.61
N PRO A 141 -20.12 -5.18 -3.70
CA PRO A 141 -21.10 -4.60 -4.61
C PRO A 141 -21.62 -5.59 -5.66
N SER A 142 -20.83 -6.62 -6.01
CA SER A 142 -21.21 -7.63 -7.00
C SER A 142 -20.49 -8.97 -6.79
N ASP A 143 -21.04 -10.04 -7.37
CA ASP A 143 -20.39 -11.37 -7.41
C ASP A 143 -19.03 -11.34 -8.13
N SER A 144 -18.87 -10.44 -9.10
CA SER A 144 -17.62 -10.32 -9.87
C SER A 144 -16.49 -9.69 -9.05
N SER A 145 -16.81 -8.64 -8.27
CA SER A 145 -15.89 -7.99 -7.33
C SER A 145 -15.51 -8.97 -6.22
N ARG A 146 -16.50 -9.73 -5.74
CA ARG A 146 -16.31 -10.82 -4.77
C ARG A 146 -15.32 -11.85 -5.27
N SER A 147 -15.56 -12.40 -6.45
CA SER A 147 -14.67 -13.40 -7.05
C SER A 147 -13.24 -12.88 -7.21
N ARG A 148 -13.05 -11.63 -7.67
CA ARG A 148 -11.71 -11.03 -7.80
C ARG A 148 -10.98 -10.91 -6.46
N PHE A 149 -11.65 -10.40 -5.43
CA PHE A 149 -11.07 -10.27 -4.10
C PHE A 149 -10.72 -11.64 -3.51
N CYS A 150 -11.60 -12.64 -3.63
CA CYS A 150 -11.34 -14.00 -3.13
C CYS A 150 -10.11 -14.61 -3.81
N VAL A 151 -9.98 -14.50 -5.13
CA VAL A 151 -8.80 -14.96 -5.87
C VAL A 151 -7.52 -14.28 -5.36
N SER A 152 -7.55 -12.96 -5.12
CA SER A 152 -6.40 -12.24 -4.57
C SER A 152 -6.08 -12.65 -3.12
N ALA A 153 -7.09 -12.99 -2.32
CA ALA A 153 -6.92 -13.43 -0.94
C ALA A 153 -6.36 -14.86 -0.82
N GLU A 154 -6.84 -15.78 -1.66
CA GLU A 154 -6.25 -17.12 -1.81
C GLU A 154 -4.79 -17.02 -2.25
N ALA A 155 -4.52 -16.23 -3.30
CA ALA A 155 -3.17 -16.01 -3.79
C ALA A 155 -2.28 -15.45 -2.67
N TYR A 156 -2.73 -14.46 -1.91
CA TYR A 156 -1.97 -13.90 -0.79
C TYR A 156 -1.54 -14.97 0.22
N HIS A 157 -2.47 -15.82 0.65
CA HIS A 157 -2.17 -16.94 1.55
C HIS A 157 -1.17 -17.93 0.93
N THR A 158 -1.43 -18.40 -0.29
CA THR A 158 -0.55 -19.37 -0.99
C THR A 158 0.86 -18.82 -1.22
N TYR A 159 1.00 -17.56 -1.63
CA TYR A 159 2.31 -16.96 -1.87
C TYR A 159 3.08 -16.71 -0.56
N GLN A 160 2.40 -16.49 0.56
CA GLN A 160 3.03 -16.48 1.88
C GLN A 160 3.61 -17.86 2.25
N GLU A 161 2.88 -18.94 1.98
CA GLU A 161 3.41 -20.30 2.17
C GLU A 161 4.64 -20.56 1.30
N HIS A 162 4.65 -20.07 0.05
CA HIS A 162 5.81 -20.17 -0.84
C HIS A 162 7.04 -19.42 -0.30
N ILE A 163 6.87 -18.24 0.30
CA ILE A 163 7.97 -17.52 0.98
C ILE A 163 8.57 -18.39 2.10
N LEU A 164 7.71 -18.99 2.93
CA LEU A 164 8.16 -19.85 4.01
C LEU A 164 8.79 -21.14 3.50
N ALA A 165 8.32 -21.70 2.39
CA ALA A 165 8.94 -22.86 1.75
C ALA A 165 10.37 -22.54 1.28
N HIS A 166 10.57 -21.41 0.61
CA HIS A 166 11.91 -20.94 0.23
C HIS A 166 12.81 -20.73 1.44
N ARG A 167 12.27 -20.13 2.52
CA ARG A 167 13.00 -19.90 3.77
C ARG A 167 13.42 -21.20 4.44
N ARG A 168 12.52 -22.19 4.57
CA ARG A 168 12.82 -23.52 5.12
C ARG A 168 13.84 -24.29 4.29
N ALA A 169 13.77 -24.16 2.97
CA ALA A 169 14.74 -24.75 2.05
C ALA A 169 16.07 -23.97 1.99
N ASN A 170 16.16 -22.80 2.63
CA ASN A 170 17.27 -21.86 2.52
C ASN A 170 17.63 -21.55 1.05
N THR A 171 16.61 -21.33 0.22
CA THR A 171 16.75 -21.01 -1.21
C THR A 171 16.19 -19.63 -1.52
N LEU A 172 16.74 -18.99 -2.55
CA LEU A 172 16.19 -17.76 -3.11
C LEU A 172 15.48 -18.04 -4.44
N PRO A 173 14.30 -17.45 -4.70
CA PRO A 173 13.67 -17.52 -6.00
C PRO A 173 14.52 -16.78 -7.05
N SER A 174 14.37 -17.16 -8.33
CA SER A 174 14.90 -16.36 -9.44
C SER A 174 14.25 -14.98 -9.47
N LEU A 175 14.81 -14.02 -10.22
CA LEU A 175 14.20 -12.69 -10.38
C LEU A 175 12.75 -12.77 -10.88
N SER A 176 12.47 -13.55 -11.91
CA SER A 176 11.11 -13.69 -12.46
C SER A 176 10.15 -14.29 -11.45
N ALA A 177 10.56 -15.38 -10.77
CA ALA A 177 9.75 -16.01 -9.74
C ALA A 177 9.51 -15.08 -8.54
N TYR A 178 10.51 -14.26 -8.19
CA TYR A 178 10.35 -13.28 -7.13
C TYR A 178 9.34 -12.19 -7.49
N LEU A 179 9.29 -11.71 -8.73
CA LEU A 179 8.29 -10.72 -9.14
C LEU A 179 6.86 -11.26 -8.97
N ASP A 180 6.63 -12.53 -9.34
CA ASP A 180 5.34 -13.20 -9.17
C ASP A 180 5.01 -13.38 -7.69
N LEU A 181 5.96 -13.93 -6.94
CA LEU A 181 5.87 -14.13 -5.50
C LEU A 181 5.56 -12.81 -4.79
N ARG A 182 6.30 -11.74 -5.09
CA ARG A 182 6.19 -10.42 -4.46
C ARG A 182 4.85 -9.78 -4.71
N ARG A 183 4.30 -9.86 -5.93
CA ARG A 183 2.93 -9.40 -6.20
C ARG A 183 1.93 -10.13 -5.32
N GLY A 184 2.02 -11.46 -5.27
CA GLY A 184 1.12 -12.31 -4.50
C GLY A 184 1.17 -12.06 -3.01
N PHE A 185 2.35 -12.17 -2.38
CA PHE A 185 2.48 -12.04 -0.93
C PHE A 185 2.38 -10.59 -0.43
N SER A 186 2.47 -9.57 -1.29
CA SER A 186 2.35 -8.17 -0.85
C SER A 186 0.98 -7.82 -0.28
N GLY A 187 -0.06 -8.50 -0.75
CA GLY A 187 -1.45 -8.15 -0.52
C GLY A 187 -1.93 -6.90 -1.28
N VAL A 188 -1.08 -6.28 -2.11
CA VAL A 188 -1.48 -5.11 -2.93
C VAL A 188 -2.65 -5.45 -3.84
N LEU A 189 -2.69 -6.65 -4.42
CA LEU A 189 -3.82 -7.06 -5.26
C LEU A 189 -5.14 -7.07 -4.48
N MET A 190 -5.15 -7.50 -3.21
CA MET A 190 -6.33 -7.42 -2.36
C MET A 190 -6.73 -5.96 -2.09
N VAL A 191 -5.78 -5.05 -1.90
CA VAL A 191 -6.05 -3.61 -1.71
C VAL A 191 -6.67 -3.01 -2.98
N LEU A 192 -6.15 -3.36 -4.15
CA LEU A 192 -6.69 -2.89 -5.44
C LEU A 192 -8.06 -3.51 -5.75
N ASP A 193 -8.37 -4.72 -5.27
CA ASP A 193 -9.72 -5.28 -5.36
C ASP A 193 -10.67 -4.67 -4.31
N LEU A 194 -10.16 -4.33 -3.12
CA LEU A 194 -10.91 -3.63 -2.08
C LEU A 194 -11.37 -2.26 -2.55
N LEU A 195 -10.56 -1.55 -3.35
CA LEU A 195 -10.95 -0.29 -4.00
C LEU A 195 -12.24 -0.43 -4.81
N GLU A 196 -12.34 -1.49 -5.60
CA GLU A 196 -13.55 -1.77 -6.37
C GLU A 196 -14.76 -1.96 -5.44
N MET A 197 -14.55 -2.68 -4.33
CA MET A 197 -15.60 -3.00 -3.37
C MET A 197 -16.09 -1.76 -2.62
N VAL A 198 -15.17 -1.00 -2.02
CA VAL A 198 -15.53 0.13 -1.15
C VAL A 198 -16.16 1.26 -1.94
N GLU A 199 -15.76 1.49 -3.19
CA GLU A 199 -16.36 2.50 -4.07
C GLU A 199 -17.61 1.99 -4.83
N GLY A 200 -17.99 0.73 -4.66
CA GLY A 200 -19.20 0.16 -5.25
C GLY A 200 -19.15 0.02 -6.79
N LEU A 201 -17.96 -0.16 -7.36
CA LEU A 201 -17.71 -0.08 -8.79
C LEU A 201 -18.03 -1.39 -9.51
N HIS A 202 -18.61 -1.30 -10.70
CA HIS A 202 -18.85 -2.44 -11.59
C HIS A 202 -17.92 -2.35 -12.80
N ILE A 203 -16.68 -2.83 -12.65
CA ILE A 203 -15.62 -2.66 -13.66
C ILE A 203 -15.68 -3.69 -14.80
N SER A 204 -15.03 -3.35 -15.91
CA SER A 204 -14.85 -4.26 -17.05
C SER A 204 -13.76 -5.32 -16.77
N PRO A 205 -13.86 -6.54 -17.33
CA PRO A 205 -12.92 -7.62 -17.04
C PRO A 205 -11.49 -7.41 -17.61
N ASN A 206 -11.26 -6.38 -18.41
CA ASN A 206 -10.02 -6.13 -19.15
C ASN A 206 -9.02 -5.18 -18.46
N LEU A 207 -9.14 -4.96 -17.15
CA LEU A 207 -8.25 -4.07 -16.38
C LEU A 207 -7.15 -4.83 -15.61
N ASN A 208 -7.03 -6.15 -15.78
CA ASN A 208 -6.10 -6.97 -15.02
C ASN A 208 -4.62 -6.59 -15.24
N GLU A 209 -4.22 -6.31 -16.48
CA GLU A 209 -2.83 -5.92 -16.78
C GLU A 209 -2.46 -4.58 -16.12
N MET A 210 -3.39 -3.63 -16.07
CA MET A 210 -3.20 -2.38 -15.31
C MET A 210 -3.02 -2.67 -13.82
N LYS A 211 -3.87 -3.55 -13.25
CA LYS A 211 -3.81 -3.95 -11.84
C LYS A 211 -2.45 -4.58 -11.50
N LEU A 212 -1.96 -5.48 -12.35
CA LEU A 212 -0.65 -6.13 -12.18
C LEU A 212 0.51 -5.13 -12.30
N ALA A 213 0.43 -4.18 -13.24
CA ALA A 213 1.42 -3.12 -13.39
C ALA A 213 1.49 -2.23 -12.13
N VAL A 214 0.34 -1.78 -11.62
CA VAL A 214 0.24 -1.00 -10.38
C VAL A 214 0.79 -1.77 -9.18
N ALA A 215 0.45 -3.07 -9.07
CA ALA A 215 0.98 -3.92 -8.01
C ALA A 215 2.51 -4.02 -8.04
N ASN A 216 3.12 -4.14 -9.22
CA ASN A 216 4.58 -4.12 -9.37
C ASN A 216 5.17 -2.76 -8.96
N ILE A 217 4.58 -1.64 -9.39
CA ILE A 217 5.06 -0.30 -9.01
C ILE A 217 5.11 -0.20 -7.48
N ILE A 218 3.99 -0.50 -6.82
CA ILE A 218 3.83 -0.37 -5.38
C ILE A 218 4.76 -1.32 -4.63
N ALA A 219 4.68 -2.63 -4.90
CA ALA A 219 5.41 -3.63 -4.12
C ALA A 219 6.93 -3.50 -4.25
N LEU A 220 7.45 -3.21 -5.45
CA LEU A 220 8.88 -3.03 -5.66
C LEU A 220 9.39 -1.69 -5.10
N SER A 221 8.57 -0.64 -5.12
CA SER A 221 8.91 0.62 -4.45
C SER A 221 9.04 0.41 -2.95
N MET A 222 8.11 -0.33 -2.34
CA MET A 222 8.18 -0.68 -0.92
C MET A 222 9.43 -1.49 -0.58
N ASP A 223 9.88 -2.38 -1.45
CA ASP A 223 11.14 -3.10 -1.21
C ASP A 223 12.36 -2.16 -1.22
N ILE A 224 12.40 -1.17 -2.12
CA ILE A 224 13.47 -0.17 -2.14
C ILE A 224 13.45 0.64 -0.83
N PHE A 225 12.28 1.09 -0.38
CA PHE A 225 12.14 1.80 0.89
C PHE A 225 12.53 0.92 2.10
N ALA A 226 12.11 -0.35 2.09
CA ALA A 226 12.35 -1.29 3.18
C ALA A 226 13.76 -1.89 3.20
N TYR A 227 14.57 -1.70 2.15
CA TYR A 227 15.84 -2.44 2.01
C TYR A 227 16.77 -2.31 3.21
N ASN A 228 16.92 -1.12 3.80
CA ASN A 228 17.78 -0.95 4.98
C ASN A 228 17.24 -1.67 6.22
N ASN A 229 15.92 -1.89 6.29
CA ASN A 229 15.28 -2.74 7.29
C ASN A 229 15.53 -4.20 7.01
N ASP A 230 15.19 -4.64 5.81
CA ASP A 230 15.29 -6.03 5.41
C ASP A 230 16.72 -6.55 5.50
N GLN A 231 17.70 -5.83 4.97
CA GLN A 231 19.10 -6.24 5.02
C GLN A 231 19.62 -6.36 6.46
N PHE A 232 19.17 -5.47 7.34
CA PHE A 232 19.62 -5.41 8.73
C PHE A 232 19.10 -6.60 9.54
N ILE A 233 17.83 -6.97 9.33
CA ILE A 233 17.21 -8.14 10.00
C ILE A 233 17.46 -9.46 9.25
N GLY A 234 18.19 -9.43 8.13
CA GLY A 234 18.49 -10.60 7.32
C GLY A 234 17.33 -11.12 6.47
N ASN A 235 16.31 -10.30 6.21
CA ASN A 235 15.25 -10.63 5.27
C ASN A 235 15.78 -10.57 3.82
N ALA A 236 15.95 -11.75 3.21
CA ALA A 236 16.44 -11.86 1.85
C ALA A 236 15.35 -11.71 0.77
N PHE A 237 14.06 -11.70 1.14
CA PHE A 237 12.93 -11.60 0.23
C PHE A 237 12.59 -10.15 -0.12
N ASN A 238 13.59 -9.44 -0.64
CA ASN A 238 13.53 -8.05 -1.07
C ASN A 238 14.15 -7.95 -2.48
N ILE A 239 13.55 -7.21 -3.41
CA ILE A 239 14.05 -7.11 -4.79
C ILE A 239 15.55 -6.76 -4.89
N VAL A 240 16.04 -5.88 -4.02
CA VAL A 240 17.46 -5.48 -3.99
C VAL A 240 18.33 -6.67 -3.58
N SER A 241 17.92 -7.43 -2.56
CA SER A 241 18.62 -8.64 -2.13
C SER A 241 18.63 -9.72 -3.23
N ILE A 242 17.51 -9.92 -3.91
CA ILE A 242 17.37 -10.88 -5.02
C ILE A 242 18.29 -10.51 -6.19
N LEU A 243 18.29 -9.25 -6.61
CA LEU A 243 19.15 -8.77 -7.69
C LEU A 243 20.64 -8.91 -7.35
N ARG A 244 21.03 -8.57 -6.11
CA ARG A 244 22.41 -8.78 -5.65
C ARG A 244 22.83 -10.24 -5.69
N ALA A 245 21.95 -11.15 -5.26
CA ALA A 245 22.24 -12.57 -5.20
C ALA A 245 22.40 -13.20 -6.59
N HIS A 246 21.57 -12.81 -7.56
CA HIS A 246 21.57 -13.43 -8.91
C HIS A 246 22.44 -12.71 -9.94
N GLU A 247 22.61 -11.40 -9.83
CA GLU A 247 23.36 -10.61 -10.83
C GLU A 247 24.76 -10.19 -10.33
N GLY A 248 25.10 -10.43 -9.04
CA GLY A 248 26.41 -10.08 -8.48
C GLY A 248 26.70 -8.58 -8.42
N VAL A 249 25.66 -7.74 -8.52
CA VAL A 249 25.78 -6.28 -8.53
C VAL A 249 25.95 -5.69 -7.12
N SER A 250 26.46 -4.45 -7.06
CA SER A 250 26.50 -3.67 -5.81
C SER A 250 25.08 -3.36 -5.30
N VAL A 251 24.96 -2.91 -4.04
CA VAL A 251 23.66 -2.47 -3.50
C VAL A 251 23.07 -1.35 -4.35
N GLN A 252 23.87 -0.34 -4.69
CA GLN A 252 23.42 0.76 -5.56
C GLN A 252 23.02 0.25 -6.95
N GLY A 253 23.79 -0.69 -7.53
CA GLY A 253 23.46 -1.31 -8.81
C GLY A 253 22.12 -2.04 -8.78
N ALA A 254 21.85 -2.80 -7.71
CA ALA A 254 20.58 -3.48 -7.51
C ALA A 254 19.41 -2.51 -7.31
N ILE A 255 19.59 -1.41 -6.56
CA ILE A 255 18.57 -0.35 -6.42
C ILE A 255 18.23 0.27 -7.78
N ASN A 256 19.25 0.61 -8.57
CA ASN A 256 19.06 1.17 -9.91
C ASN A 256 18.32 0.18 -10.83
N ARG A 257 18.66 -1.11 -10.73
CA ARG A 257 18.02 -2.17 -11.50
C ARG A 257 16.57 -2.41 -11.07
N ALA A 258 16.28 -2.39 -9.78
CA ALA A 258 14.92 -2.46 -9.25
C ALA A 258 14.07 -1.26 -9.71
N TYR A 259 14.65 -0.06 -9.70
CA TYR A 259 13.99 1.14 -10.22
C TYR A 259 13.64 1.03 -11.70
N ALA A 260 14.54 0.49 -12.53
CA ALA A 260 14.24 0.26 -13.95
C ALA A 260 13.05 -0.71 -14.17
N LEU A 261 12.82 -1.67 -13.26
CA LEU A 261 11.64 -2.54 -13.29
C LEU A 261 10.37 -1.77 -12.92
N ILE A 262 10.45 -0.84 -11.96
CA ILE A 262 9.34 0.05 -11.58
C ILE A 262 8.98 0.99 -12.74
N GLU A 263 9.97 1.57 -13.42
CA GLU A 263 9.74 2.42 -14.59
C GLU A 263 9.11 1.64 -15.76
N LEU A 264 9.51 0.37 -15.95
CA LEU A 264 8.87 -0.50 -16.92
C LEU A 264 7.40 -0.76 -16.58
N ALA A 265 7.10 -1.06 -15.31
CA ALA A 265 5.73 -1.24 -14.84
C ALA A 265 4.89 0.04 -15.02
N SER A 266 5.47 1.22 -14.76
CA SER A 266 4.84 2.52 -15.00
C SER A 266 4.48 2.73 -16.48
N ARG A 267 5.41 2.46 -17.40
CA ARG A 267 5.14 2.54 -18.85
C ARG A 267 4.06 1.57 -19.29
N ASN A 268 4.04 0.36 -18.75
CA ASN A 268 3.01 -0.63 -19.06
C ASN A 268 1.63 -0.16 -18.60
N PHE A 269 1.53 0.41 -17.40
CA PHE A 269 0.27 0.98 -16.90
C PHE A 269 -0.27 2.07 -17.83
N VAL A 270 0.57 3.04 -18.21
CA VAL A 270 0.17 4.13 -19.11
C VAL A 270 -0.25 3.60 -20.47
N ALA A 271 0.50 2.65 -21.04
CA ALA A 271 0.18 2.06 -22.34
C ALA A 271 -1.17 1.32 -22.33
N GLU A 272 -1.47 0.59 -21.26
CA GLU A 272 -2.77 -0.07 -21.11
C GLU A 272 -3.90 0.93 -20.92
N GLU A 273 -3.71 1.98 -20.12
CA GLU A 273 -4.71 3.04 -19.94
C GLU A 273 -5.06 3.72 -21.28
N GLU A 274 -4.06 4.03 -22.11
CA GLU A 274 -4.29 4.57 -23.44
C GLU A 274 -5.05 3.61 -24.34
N ARG A 275 -4.71 2.31 -24.30
CA ARG A 275 -5.43 1.28 -25.08
C ARG A 275 -6.88 1.18 -24.67
N TYR A 276 -7.15 1.20 -23.36
CA TYR A 276 -8.52 1.19 -22.83
C TYR A 276 -9.28 2.44 -23.29
N THR A 277 -8.68 3.62 -23.14
CA THR A 277 -9.29 4.90 -23.53
C THR A 277 -9.62 4.93 -25.02
N LYS A 278 -8.69 4.49 -25.89
CA LYS A 278 -8.91 4.42 -27.34
C LYS A 278 -10.05 3.46 -27.72
N ARG A 279 -10.18 2.33 -27.03
CA ARG A 279 -11.24 1.35 -27.27
C ARG A 279 -12.63 1.85 -26.85
N HIS A 280 -12.68 2.70 -25.84
CA HIS A 280 -13.92 3.22 -25.26
C HIS A 280 -14.20 4.69 -25.60
N ALA A 281 -13.40 5.30 -26.47
CA ALA A 281 -13.73 6.58 -27.07
C ALA A 281 -14.98 6.40 -27.94
N SER A 282 -16.08 7.08 -27.59
CA SER A 282 -17.23 7.15 -28.49
C SER A 282 -16.76 7.68 -29.84
N PRO A 283 -17.19 7.09 -30.97
CA PRO A 283 -17.06 7.79 -32.24
C PRO A 283 -17.80 9.11 -32.05
N SER A 284 -17.07 10.22 -32.19
CA SER A 284 -17.65 11.56 -32.23
C SER A 284 -18.93 11.49 -33.05
N SER A 285 -20.04 11.96 -32.49
CA SER A 285 -21.33 12.06 -33.17
C SER A 285 -21.10 12.53 -34.61
N SER A 286 -21.15 11.59 -35.55
CA SER A 286 -21.09 11.93 -36.97
C SER A 286 -22.27 12.88 -37.20
N PRO A 287 -22.07 14.07 -37.80
CA PRO A 287 -23.15 15.01 -38.10
C PRO A 287 -24.29 14.42 -38.94
N THR A 288 -24.13 13.19 -39.45
CA THR A 288 -25.08 12.48 -40.31
C THR A 288 -26.09 11.59 -39.56
N ALA A 289 -26.06 11.51 -38.23
CA ALA A 289 -26.97 10.63 -37.46
C ALA A 289 -28.46 11.06 -37.47
N TRP A 290 -28.81 12.18 -38.12
CA TRP A 290 -30.19 12.68 -38.23
C TRP A 290 -30.96 12.21 -39.47
N VAL A 291 -30.42 11.28 -40.27
CA VAL A 291 -31.17 10.74 -41.43
C VAL A 291 -32.23 9.75 -40.96
N TRP A 292 -33.41 10.31 -40.69
CA TRP A 292 -34.66 9.61 -40.37
C TRP A 292 -35.09 8.71 -41.54
N ASN A 293 -35.41 7.44 -41.27
CA ASN A 293 -36.05 6.54 -42.25
C ASN A 293 -37.52 6.34 -41.85
N PRO A 294 -38.50 6.92 -42.57
CA PRO A 294 -39.90 6.87 -42.17
C PRO A 294 -40.64 5.76 -42.92
N LEU A 295 -40.39 4.50 -42.59
CA LEU A 295 -41.30 3.40 -42.96
C LEU A 295 -41.40 2.39 -41.83
N GLY A 296 -42.64 2.19 -41.38
CA GLY A 296 -42.98 1.59 -40.10
C GLY A 296 -42.72 0.09 -39.98
N GLY A 297 -42.55 -0.33 -38.73
CA GLY A 297 -42.56 -1.72 -38.30
C GLY A 297 -42.66 -1.78 -36.78
N LYS A 298 -43.75 -2.38 -36.27
CA LYS A 298 -43.95 -2.68 -34.84
C LYS A 298 -42.71 -3.36 -34.27
N GLY A 299 -42.03 -2.72 -33.31
CA GLY A 299 -40.74 -3.17 -32.79
C GLY A 299 -40.46 -2.73 -31.35
N ASP A 300 -41.46 -2.75 -30.47
CA ASP A 300 -41.36 -2.17 -29.12
C ASP A 300 -40.56 -3.00 -28.10
N GLY A 301 -39.91 -4.10 -28.50
CA GLY A 301 -39.13 -4.98 -27.62
C GLY A 301 -37.61 -4.96 -27.81
N VAL A 302 -37.12 -4.57 -28.99
CA VAL A 302 -35.68 -4.64 -29.33
C VAL A 302 -34.98 -3.33 -28.96
N ALA A 303 -35.57 -2.19 -29.31
CA ALA A 303 -35.02 -0.87 -28.99
C ALA A 303 -34.84 -0.65 -27.47
N ALA A 304 -35.78 -1.11 -26.64
CA ALA A 304 -35.66 -0.98 -25.18
C ALA A 304 -34.54 -1.85 -24.58
N ARG A 305 -34.25 -3.02 -25.18
CA ARG A 305 -33.15 -3.90 -24.77
C ARG A 305 -31.80 -3.32 -25.18
N ASP A 306 -31.71 -2.73 -26.36
CA ASP A 306 -30.49 -2.07 -26.84
C ASP A 306 -30.17 -0.81 -26.02
N ILE A 307 -31.17 0.02 -25.70
CA ILE A 307 -31.01 1.20 -24.83
C ILE A 307 -30.56 0.80 -23.41
N ASN A 308 -31.14 -0.26 -22.82
CA ASN A 308 -30.73 -0.72 -21.48
C ASN A 308 -29.31 -1.31 -21.48
N LYS A 309 -28.92 -1.99 -22.57
CA LYS A 309 -27.58 -2.54 -22.75
C LYS A 309 -26.54 -1.43 -22.95
N GLU A 310 -26.87 -0.38 -23.70
CA GLU A 310 -26.03 0.81 -23.88
C GLU A 310 -25.84 1.56 -22.55
N LYS A 311 -26.92 1.84 -21.81
CA LYS A 311 -26.82 2.45 -20.48
C LYS A 311 -25.98 1.63 -19.50
N GLY A 312 -26.11 0.30 -19.53
CA GLY A 312 -25.29 -0.61 -18.71
C GLY A 312 -23.80 -0.57 -19.09
N ASN A 313 -23.49 -0.44 -20.38
CA ASN A 313 -22.11 -0.29 -20.85
C ASN A 313 -21.51 1.07 -20.51
N GLU A 314 -22.28 2.16 -20.61
CA GLU A 314 -21.86 3.50 -20.21
C GLU A 314 -21.55 3.58 -18.71
N GLY A 315 -22.41 3.00 -17.87
CA GLY A 315 -22.18 2.90 -16.42
C GLY A 315 -20.88 2.14 -16.10
N ARG A 316 -20.67 0.98 -16.72
CA ARG A 316 -19.46 0.17 -16.54
C ARG A 316 -18.19 0.88 -17.03
N ALA A 317 -18.27 1.65 -18.12
CA ALA A 317 -17.14 2.44 -18.61
C ALA A 317 -16.77 3.56 -17.63
N ARG A 318 -17.76 4.25 -17.06
CA ARG A 318 -17.57 5.25 -16.02
C ARG A 318 -16.94 4.64 -14.76
N ASP A 319 -17.44 3.50 -14.29
CA ASP A 319 -16.91 2.80 -13.11
C ASP A 319 -15.46 2.35 -13.35
N SER A 320 -15.14 1.90 -14.58
CA SER A 320 -13.78 1.55 -14.98
C SER A 320 -12.84 2.76 -14.97
N GLN A 321 -13.32 3.95 -15.35
CA GLN A 321 -12.54 5.20 -15.23
C GLN A 321 -12.30 5.60 -13.78
N LEU A 322 -13.30 5.48 -12.91
CA LEU A 322 -13.14 5.72 -11.48
C LEU A 322 -12.15 4.74 -10.86
N TYR A 323 -12.20 3.46 -11.26
CA TYR A 323 -11.24 2.46 -10.84
C TYR A 323 -9.82 2.80 -11.28
N MET A 324 -9.61 3.16 -12.56
CA MET A 324 -8.29 3.61 -13.06
C MET A 324 -7.77 4.84 -12.30
N GLN A 325 -8.64 5.78 -11.95
CA GLN A 325 -8.26 6.90 -11.09
C GLN A 325 -7.83 6.42 -9.69
N GLY A 326 -8.57 5.50 -9.07
CA GLY A 326 -8.19 4.90 -7.79
C GLY A 326 -6.86 4.14 -7.84
N LEU A 327 -6.55 3.46 -8.95
CA LEU A 327 -5.22 2.86 -9.18
C LEU A 327 -4.10 3.92 -9.13
N LYS A 328 -4.32 5.10 -9.72
CA LYS A 328 -3.38 6.23 -9.67
C LYS A 328 -3.25 6.79 -8.26
N ASP A 329 -4.35 6.92 -7.53
CA ASP A 329 -4.35 7.34 -6.12
C ASP A 329 -3.53 6.36 -5.27
N CYS A 330 -3.67 5.05 -5.49
CA CYS A 330 -2.87 4.04 -4.79
C CYS A 330 -1.36 4.16 -5.09
N ILE A 331 -0.98 4.47 -6.34
CA ILE A 331 0.43 4.72 -6.70
C ILE A 331 0.95 5.94 -5.95
N VAL A 332 0.35 7.12 -6.22
CA VAL A 332 0.87 8.39 -5.68
C VAL A 332 0.74 8.44 -4.16
N GLY A 333 -0.34 7.91 -3.61
CA GLY A 333 -0.62 7.83 -2.19
C GLY A 333 0.40 6.97 -1.45
N THR A 334 0.68 5.76 -1.93
CA THR A 334 1.67 4.87 -1.28
C THR A 334 3.08 5.45 -1.36
N LEU A 335 3.48 5.99 -2.52
CA LEU A 335 4.82 6.58 -2.68
C LEU A 335 5.03 7.77 -1.75
N ASN A 336 4.04 8.64 -1.58
CA ASN A 336 4.12 9.76 -0.64
C ASN A 336 4.09 9.26 0.81
N TRP A 337 3.16 8.37 1.16
CA TRP A 337 3.06 7.80 2.51
C TRP A 337 4.36 7.11 2.95
N SER A 338 5.10 6.49 2.03
CA SER A 338 6.36 5.81 2.35
C SER A 338 7.47 6.76 2.86
N TYR A 339 7.41 8.05 2.54
CA TYR A 339 8.29 9.06 3.14
C TYR A 339 7.72 9.66 4.42
N GLU A 340 6.41 9.59 4.63
CA GLU A 340 5.75 10.11 5.83
C GLU A 340 5.81 9.11 6.99
N THR A 341 5.68 7.82 6.70
CA THR A 341 5.72 6.75 7.70
C THR A 341 7.11 6.63 8.33
N GLU A 342 7.15 6.31 9.62
CA GLU A 342 8.41 6.10 10.32
C GLU A 342 8.96 4.68 10.12
N LEU A 343 8.23 3.82 9.40
CA LEU A 343 8.60 2.42 9.17
C LEU A 343 9.96 2.27 8.47
N PHE A 344 10.22 3.05 7.43
CA PHE A 344 11.41 2.87 6.60
C PHE A 344 12.59 3.72 7.05
N PHE A 345 12.30 4.95 7.49
CA PHE A 345 13.29 6.00 7.68
C PHE A 345 13.26 6.62 9.08
N GLY A 346 12.38 6.16 9.97
CA GLY A 346 12.11 6.84 11.23
C GLY A 346 11.70 8.29 10.98
N SER A 347 12.19 9.21 11.81
CA SER A 347 11.95 10.64 11.68
C SER A 347 12.68 11.32 10.51
N LYS A 348 13.48 10.60 9.71
CA LYS A 348 14.32 11.15 8.62
C LYS A 348 13.64 11.12 7.24
N GLY A 349 12.35 10.79 7.19
CA GLY A 349 11.60 10.67 5.93
C GLY A 349 11.72 11.91 5.03
N ASP A 350 11.51 13.10 5.59
CA ASP A 350 11.61 14.38 4.86
C ASP A 350 13.01 14.67 4.33
N GLU A 351 14.04 14.41 5.14
CA GLU A 351 15.44 14.60 4.72
C GLU A 351 15.79 13.66 3.56
N ILE A 352 15.39 12.39 3.65
CA ILE A 352 15.65 11.39 2.62
C ILE A 352 14.83 11.70 1.37
N ARG A 353 13.61 12.22 1.52
CA ARG A 353 12.80 12.70 0.39
C ARG A 353 13.49 13.84 -0.36
N GLN A 354 14.16 14.75 0.36
CA GLN A 354 14.82 15.90 -0.22
C GLN A 354 16.18 15.57 -0.85
N PHE A 355 16.99 14.74 -0.18
CA PHE A 355 18.39 14.50 -0.55
C PHE A 355 18.66 13.13 -1.16
N GLY A 356 17.78 12.15 -0.93
CA GLY A 356 17.87 10.79 -1.47
C GLY A 356 18.88 9.88 -0.79
N TRP A 357 19.62 10.31 0.24
CA TRP A 357 20.69 9.52 0.84
C TRP A 357 20.24 8.69 2.04
N VAL A 358 20.50 7.39 2.02
CA VAL A 358 20.24 6.46 3.12
C VAL A 358 21.56 5.86 3.60
N PHE A 359 21.82 5.96 4.90
CA PHE A 359 22.95 5.29 5.54
C PHE A 359 22.51 3.91 6.03
N LEU A 360 23.09 2.87 5.44
CA LEU A 360 22.75 1.49 5.75
C LEU A 360 23.28 1.13 7.14
N ARG A 361 22.48 0.38 7.89
CA ARG A 361 22.91 -0.17 9.18
C ARG A 361 23.87 -1.32 8.95
N ASP A 362 24.94 -1.36 9.73
CA ASP A 362 25.85 -2.50 9.71
C ASP A 362 25.12 -3.74 10.23
N ARG A 363 25.21 -4.84 9.48
CA ARG A 363 24.85 -6.15 10.00
C ARG A 363 25.93 -6.52 11.01
N GLU A 364 25.60 -6.78 12.26
CA GLU A 364 26.59 -7.33 13.20
C GLU A 364 27.12 -8.64 12.63
N VAL A 365 28.36 -8.61 12.12
CA VAL A 365 29.10 -9.81 11.73
C VAL A 365 29.83 -10.26 12.98
N GLY A 366 29.25 -11.23 13.71
CA GLY A 366 29.91 -11.82 14.88
C GLY A 366 29.08 -12.89 15.57
N ASP A 367 29.53 -14.15 15.49
CA ASP A 367 29.33 -15.26 16.43
C ASP A 367 28.08 -15.21 17.33
N ALA A 368 26.96 -15.74 16.86
CA ALA A 368 25.82 -16.02 17.72
C ALA A 368 26.14 -17.23 18.62
N ALA A 369 26.67 -16.99 19.81
CA ALA A 369 26.53 -17.90 20.93
C ALA A 369 25.03 -18.10 21.23
N PRO A 370 24.55 -19.34 21.47
CA PRO A 370 23.14 -19.60 21.72
C PRO A 370 22.79 -19.15 23.14
N GLY A 371 22.30 -17.91 23.32
CA GLY A 371 21.95 -17.45 24.67
C GLY A 371 21.23 -16.11 24.80
N THR A 372 21.46 -15.14 23.92
CA THR A 372 20.80 -13.81 24.01
C THR A 372 19.56 -13.76 23.11
N ARG A 373 18.63 -14.68 23.37
CA ARG A 373 17.31 -14.82 22.71
C ARG A 373 16.26 -14.03 23.51
N GLY A 374 15.98 -12.79 23.13
CA GLY A 374 14.87 -12.00 23.71
C GLY A 374 14.54 -10.69 23.00
N ASP A 375 15.54 -9.97 22.46
CA ASP A 375 15.38 -8.53 22.17
C ASP A 375 15.39 -8.13 20.68
N LEU A 376 15.25 -9.09 19.75
CA LEU A 376 15.39 -8.82 18.31
C LEU A 376 14.07 -8.89 17.53
N ILE A 377 12.97 -8.34 18.07
CA ILE A 377 11.77 -8.04 17.26
C ILE A 377 11.86 -6.57 16.80
N LEU A 378 12.54 -6.39 15.66
CA LEU A 378 12.80 -5.13 14.94
C LEU A 378 13.36 -3.97 15.80
N PRO A 379 14.64 -3.57 15.67
CA PRO A 379 15.14 -2.46 16.48
C PRO A 379 14.92 -1.13 15.77
N ILE A 380 13.95 -0.37 16.25
CA ILE A 380 14.20 1.03 16.59
C ILE A 380 14.71 1.01 18.04
N ARG A 381 16.00 0.70 18.22
CA ARG A 381 16.69 1.17 19.43
C ARG A 381 17.13 2.59 19.14
N ILE A 382 16.43 3.57 19.70
CA ILE A 382 16.93 4.93 19.80
C ILE A 382 18.15 4.85 20.72
N HIS A 383 19.36 4.86 20.14
CA HIS A 383 20.55 5.18 20.91
C HIS A 383 20.55 6.69 21.19
N LEU A 384 19.81 7.07 22.24
CA LEU A 384 20.01 8.32 22.96
C LEU A 384 21.10 8.05 23.99
N LEU A 385 22.38 8.23 23.63
CA LEU A 385 23.45 8.41 24.62
C LEU A 385 24.65 9.12 23.98
N GLY A 386 24.88 10.36 24.42
CA GLY A 386 26.22 10.71 24.90
C GLY A 386 27.01 11.81 24.19
N ILE A 387 26.54 13.07 24.19
CA ILE A 387 27.40 14.22 24.53
C ILE A 387 26.57 15.21 25.35
N VAL A 388 26.64 15.13 26.67
CA VAL A 388 26.92 16.24 27.60
C VAL A 388 27.16 15.60 28.97
N ALA A 389 28.41 15.55 29.41
CA ALA A 389 28.75 15.39 30.81
C ALA A 389 29.59 16.61 31.21
N LEU A 390 29.04 17.45 32.10
CA LEU A 390 29.70 18.01 33.29
C LEU A 390 28.82 19.10 33.91
N GLY A 391 28.49 18.93 35.20
CA GLY A 391 27.92 19.99 36.03
C GLY A 391 26.87 19.52 37.02
N ALA A 392 27.29 18.77 38.04
CA ALA A 392 26.46 18.39 39.19
C ALA A 392 26.10 19.60 40.07
N MET A 393 24.90 19.61 40.66
CA MET A 393 24.66 19.65 42.12
C MET A 393 23.15 19.78 42.47
N THR A 394 22.84 19.27 43.66
CA THR A 394 21.57 18.77 44.25
C THR A 394 20.53 19.81 44.73
N PRO A 395 19.32 19.38 45.18
CA PRO A 395 18.05 20.11 45.06
C PRO A 395 17.56 20.76 46.36
N THR A 396 16.72 21.80 46.26
CA THR A 396 15.75 22.15 47.32
C THR A 396 14.56 22.97 46.79
N SER A 397 13.40 22.69 47.41
CA SER A 397 12.18 23.51 47.55
C SER A 397 11.08 23.46 46.48
N ARG A 398 9.87 23.15 46.99
CA ARG A 398 8.54 23.09 46.37
C ARG A 398 7.91 24.50 46.24
N PRO A 399 6.77 24.66 45.53
CA PRO A 399 6.56 25.68 44.50
C PRO A 399 5.68 26.85 44.96
N PRO A 400 5.41 27.83 44.08
CA PRO A 400 4.15 28.54 44.11
C PRO A 400 3.33 28.36 42.83
N SER A 401 2.02 28.33 43.06
CA SER A 401 0.89 28.35 42.13
C SER A 401 0.95 29.52 41.13
N ARG A 402 0.75 29.22 39.84
CA ARG A 402 0.22 30.18 38.87
C ARG A 402 -0.73 29.50 37.87
N THR A 403 -1.98 29.97 37.96
CA THR A 403 -3.05 30.06 36.96
C THR A 403 -2.68 29.76 35.51
N PHE A 404 -3.42 28.83 34.90
CA PHE A 404 -3.47 28.58 33.45
C PHE A 404 -4.29 29.66 32.72
N PRO A 405 -3.84 30.15 31.55
CA PRO A 405 -4.74 30.60 30.49
C PRO A 405 -5.03 29.44 29.51
N PRO A 406 -6.25 29.34 28.95
CA PRO A 406 -6.55 28.35 27.92
C PRO A 406 -6.03 28.86 26.58
N ASN A 407 -5.27 28.01 25.88
CA ASN A 407 -5.00 27.97 24.43
C ASN A 407 -3.55 27.57 24.16
N LEU A 408 -3.33 26.26 24.04
CA LEU A 408 -2.17 25.69 23.37
C LEU A 408 -2.68 24.66 22.36
N ASN A 409 -2.90 25.14 21.14
CA ASN A 409 -3.02 24.31 19.95
C ASN A 409 -1.67 23.63 19.69
N PHE A 410 -1.43 22.50 20.34
CA PHE A 410 -0.36 21.58 20.00
C PHE A 410 -0.90 20.60 18.95
N TRP A 411 -0.87 20.98 17.67
CA TRP A 411 -0.78 20.10 16.50
C TRP A 411 -0.53 21.03 15.31
N GLY A 412 0.71 21.06 14.83
CA GLY A 412 1.09 21.82 13.65
C GLY A 412 0.23 21.39 12.46
N GLN A 413 -0.41 22.37 11.83
CA GLN A 413 -0.93 22.21 10.48
C GLN A 413 0.24 21.80 9.58
N THR A 414 0.23 20.55 9.12
CA THR A 414 1.05 20.14 7.98
C THR A 414 0.53 20.89 6.76
N HIS A 415 1.10 22.07 6.53
CA HIS A 415 0.94 22.79 5.27
C HIS A 415 1.62 21.97 4.17
N PHE A 416 0.83 21.33 3.32
CA PHE A 416 1.27 20.85 2.02
C PHE A 416 1.84 22.04 1.23
N LYS A 417 3.17 22.11 1.10
CA LYS A 417 3.80 23.08 0.19
C LYS A 417 3.67 22.55 -1.24
N PHE A 418 2.70 23.06 -1.97
CA PHE A 418 2.67 22.97 -3.43
C PHE A 418 3.84 23.76 -3.99
N ASN A 419 4.82 23.07 -4.57
CA ASN A 419 5.87 23.72 -5.36
C ASN A 419 5.34 23.89 -6.80
N SER A 420 4.54 24.93 -7.04
CA SER A 420 4.25 25.38 -8.40
C SER A 420 5.41 26.26 -8.87
N SER A 421 6.14 25.79 -9.89
CA SER A 421 7.08 26.65 -10.62
C SER A 421 6.29 27.68 -11.43
N PRO A 422 6.71 28.96 -11.49
CA PRO A 422 6.01 29.97 -12.27
C PRO A 422 6.22 29.73 -13.78
N PRO A 423 5.22 30.02 -14.63
CA PRO A 423 5.38 29.96 -16.08
C PRO A 423 6.31 31.08 -16.59
N PRO A 424 6.98 30.89 -17.74
CA PRO A 424 7.84 31.92 -18.31
C PRO A 424 7.01 33.10 -18.84
N PRO A 425 7.55 34.33 -18.83
CA PRO A 425 6.79 35.52 -19.20
C PRO A 425 6.63 35.67 -20.72
N GLY A 426 5.37 35.83 -21.14
CA GLY A 426 4.98 36.84 -22.12
C GLY A 426 5.02 36.46 -23.61
N SER A 427 3.83 36.21 -24.17
CA SER A 427 3.47 36.71 -25.51
C SER A 427 2.03 37.20 -25.41
N ALA A 428 1.88 38.52 -25.36
CA ALA A 428 0.60 39.21 -25.30
C ALA A 428 -0.19 38.96 -26.58
N VAL A 429 -1.45 38.56 -26.46
CA VAL A 429 -2.44 38.69 -27.52
C VAL A 429 -3.51 39.65 -27.01
N LEU A 430 -3.56 40.79 -27.69
CA LEU A 430 -4.54 41.86 -27.52
C LEU A 430 -5.95 41.34 -27.78
N LEU A 431 -6.86 41.70 -26.87
CA LEU A 431 -8.29 41.72 -27.10
C LEU A 431 -8.63 42.77 -28.17
N GLN A 432 -9.30 42.34 -29.23
CA GLN A 432 -10.36 43.08 -29.92
C GLN A 432 -11.50 42.12 -30.24
#